data_AF-A0AB34X187-F1
#
_entry.id   AF-A0AB34X187-F1
#
_cell.length_a   1.000
_cell.length_b   1.000
_cell.length_c   1.000
_cell.angle_alpha   90.00
_cell.angle_beta   90.00
_cell.angle_gamma   90.00
#
_symmetry.space_group_name_H-M   'P 1'
#
loop_
_entity.id
_entity.type
_entity.pdbx_description
1 polymer ?
#
loop_
_entity_poly.entity_id
_entity_poly.type
_entity_poly.pdbx_seq_one_letter_code
_entity_poly.pdbx_strand_id
1 'polypeptide(L)'
;MGAVTHFGQVAKKLSLRPLKIARKPIVCVAPYEYRGNMKFGMRKPSPKRSYKAATSGRAKRAAKRAVNPLYGKKGMGLLKDPSRAIKNAIYRRTTFGWRDLFK
;
A
#
# COMPACT_ATOMS: atom_id res chain seq x y z
N MET A 1 27.93 -46.27 -34.67
CA MET A 1 29.32 -45.72 -34.59
C MET A 1 29.33 -44.38 -35.30
N GLY A 2 29.95 -43.35 -34.72
CA GLY A 2 29.93 -41.99 -35.28
C GLY A 2 30.48 -40.94 -34.31
N ALA A 3 31.80 -40.93 -34.11
CA ALA A 3 32.54 -39.68 -33.86
C ALA A 3 32.68 -38.94 -35.22
N VAL A 4 33.00 -37.66 -35.41
CA VAL A 4 33.99 -36.73 -34.80
C VAL A 4 33.70 -35.31 -35.38
N THR A 5 34.03 -34.10 -34.84
CA THR A 5 34.58 -33.63 -33.54
C THR A 5 34.43 -32.10 -33.38
N HIS A 6 34.67 -31.60 -32.15
CA HIS A 6 35.24 -30.27 -31.80
C HIS A 6 34.43 -28.96 -31.92
N PHE A 7 34.92 -27.97 -31.15
CA PHE A 7 34.49 -26.56 -30.97
C PHE A 7 33.09 -26.34 -30.34
N GLY A 8 33.00 -25.88 -29.09
CA GLY A 8 34.10 -25.58 -28.17
C GLY A 8 33.67 -25.30 -26.73
N GLN A 9 34.56 -25.63 -25.79
CA GLN A 9 34.54 -25.07 -24.46
C GLN A 9 34.98 -23.61 -24.54
N VAL A 10 34.19 -22.67 -24.00
CA VAL A 10 34.71 -21.36 -23.57
C VAL A 10 34.32 -21.15 -22.12
N ALA A 11 35.11 -21.75 -21.24
CA ALA A 11 35.08 -21.44 -19.83
C ALA A 11 35.64 -20.01 -19.58
N LYS A 12 35.18 -19.38 -18.49
CA LYS A 12 35.80 -18.23 -17.84
C LYS A 12 35.94 -16.95 -18.70
N LYS A 13 34.93 -16.08 -18.60
CA LYS A 13 35.21 -14.65 -18.37
C LYS A 13 34.68 -14.22 -17.01
N LEU A 14 35.46 -14.53 -15.98
CA LEU A 14 35.35 -13.90 -14.68
C LEU A 14 35.66 -12.40 -14.85
N SER A 15 34.64 -11.60 -15.10
CA SER A 15 34.69 -10.17 -14.83
C SER A 15 33.54 -9.84 -13.90
N LEU A 16 33.87 -9.65 -12.62
CA LEU A 16 32.99 -9.04 -11.64
C LEU A 16 32.54 -7.67 -12.19
N ARG A 17 31.35 -7.62 -12.80
CA ARG A 17 30.72 -6.35 -13.17
C ARG A 17 29.79 -5.98 -12.02
N PRO A 18 29.98 -4.81 -11.41
CA PRO A 18 29.47 -4.53 -10.07
C PRO A 18 27.94 -4.47 -10.05
N LEU A 19 27.37 -4.66 -8.87
CA LEU A 19 25.97 -4.31 -8.60
C LEU A 19 25.73 -2.88 -9.11
N LYS A 20 24.98 -2.73 -10.21
CA LYS A 20 24.42 -1.43 -10.62
C LYS A 20 23.21 -1.10 -9.76
N ILE A 21 23.52 -0.86 -8.49
CA ILE A 21 22.73 -0.06 -7.57
C ILE A 21 22.61 1.34 -8.18
N ALA A 22 21.40 1.93 -8.08
CA ALA A 22 20.99 3.17 -8.74
C ALA A 22 20.95 3.07 -10.28
N ARG A 23 19.91 3.58 -10.95
CA ARG A 23 19.11 4.77 -10.61
C ARG A 23 17.62 4.47 -10.62
N LYS A 24 16.92 4.81 -9.53
CA LYS A 24 15.46 4.94 -9.54
C LYS A 24 15.10 6.09 -10.50
N PRO A 25 14.25 5.91 -11.53
CA PRO A 25 13.55 7.05 -12.08
C PRO A 25 12.69 7.65 -10.95
N ILE A 26 12.96 8.92 -10.67
CA ILE A 26 12.29 9.75 -9.68
C ILE A 26 10.86 10.03 -10.20
N VAL A 27 9.89 10.25 -9.29
CA VAL A 27 8.44 10.37 -9.55
C VAL A 27 7.82 9.01 -9.99
N CYS A 28 6.90 8.33 -9.28
CA CYS A 28 5.66 8.83 -8.64
C CYS A 28 5.37 8.30 -7.22
N VAL A 29 6.34 7.76 -6.48
CA VAL A 29 6.21 7.75 -5.00
C VAL A 29 6.63 9.13 -4.49
N ALA A 30 5.74 10.11 -4.65
CA ALA A 30 5.79 11.29 -3.83
C ALA A 30 5.72 10.82 -2.36
N PRO A 31 6.75 11.06 -1.51
CA PRO A 31 6.58 10.91 -0.08
C PRO A 31 5.44 11.83 0.30
N TYR A 32 4.43 11.28 0.97
CA TYR A 32 3.15 11.95 1.16
C TYR A 32 3.36 13.23 1.98
N GLU A 33 3.44 14.39 1.31
CA GLU A 33 3.43 15.72 1.92
C GLU A 33 2.05 15.93 2.58
N TYR A 34 1.88 15.32 3.74
CA TYR A 34 0.72 15.51 4.58
C TYR A 34 0.90 16.80 5.40
N ARG A 35 1.11 17.93 4.69
CA ARG A 35 1.02 19.26 5.28
C ARG A 35 -0.36 19.41 5.92
N GLY A 36 -0.36 20.07 7.08
CA GLY A 36 -1.48 20.03 8.00
C GLY A 36 -2.76 20.59 7.41
N ASN A 37 -3.86 19.95 7.77
CA ASN A 37 -5.18 20.57 7.95
C ASN A 37 -6.00 19.58 8.79
N MET A 38 -5.71 19.53 10.10
CA MET A 38 -6.50 18.76 11.05
C MET A 38 -7.88 19.41 11.13
N LYS A 39 -8.88 18.82 10.47
CA LYS A 39 -10.24 19.35 10.50
C LYS A 39 -10.94 18.90 11.77
N PHE A 40 -11.56 19.84 12.48
CA PHE A 40 -12.37 19.62 13.67
C PHE A 40 -13.86 19.74 13.30
N GLY A 41 -14.75 19.08 14.06
CA GLY A 41 -16.20 19.17 13.84
C GLY A 41 -16.80 18.16 12.86
N MET A 42 -17.86 18.55 12.14
CA MET A 42 -18.68 17.65 11.32
C MET A 42 -17.97 17.14 10.06
N ARG A 43 -17.98 15.82 9.84
CA ARG A 43 -17.51 15.18 8.61
C ARG A 43 -18.51 15.33 7.47
N LYS A 44 -18.09 15.87 6.32
CA LYS A 44 -18.93 15.98 5.11
C LYS A 44 -19.47 14.61 4.67
N PRO A 45 -20.80 14.38 4.66
CA PRO A 45 -21.38 13.13 4.17
C PRO A 45 -21.18 12.99 2.64
N SER A 46 -21.14 11.76 2.14
CA SER A 46 -20.99 11.47 0.71
C SER A 46 -21.77 10.21 0.28
N PRO A 47 -23.05 10.35 -0.14
CA PRO A 47 -23.94 9.21 -0.41
C PRO A 47 -23.36 8.20 -1.43
N LYS A 48 -22.86 8.70 -2.57
CA LYS A 48 -22.23 7.88 -3.63
C LYS A 48 -21.03 7.05 -3.13
N ARG A 49 -20.26 7.57 -2.16
CA ARG A 49 -19.15 6.83 -1.52
C ARG A 49 -19.66 5.79 -0.52
N SER A 50 -20.69 6.14 0.26
CA SER A 50 -21.32 5.19 1.21
C SER A 50 -21.90 3.98 0.48
N TYR A 51 -22.68 4.19 -0.59
CA TYR A 51 -23.28 3.10 -1.37
C TYR A 51 -22.21 2.18 -1.99
N LYS A 52 -21.20 2.75 -2.66
CA LYS A 52 -20.06 1.98 -3.19
C LYS A 52 -19.29 1.23 -2.10
N ALA A 53 -19.18 1.78 -0.90
CA ALA A 53 -18.49 1.12 0.22
C ALA A 53 -19.26 -0.09 0.78
N ALA A 54 -20.59 -0.09 0.66
CA ALA A 54 -21.47 -1.19 1.06
C ALA A 54 -21.52 -2.31 0.01
N THR A 55 -21.56 -1.98 -1.28
CA THR A 55 -21.66 -2.95 -2.40
C THR A 55 -20.29 -3.39 -2.92
N SER A 56 -19.84 -2.87 -4.06
CA SER A 56 -18.59 -3.25 -4.74
C SER A 56 -17.33 -3.17 -3.86
N GLY A 57 -17.28 -2.20 -2.93
CA GLY A 57 -16.20 -2.08 -1.96
C GLY A 57 -16.17 -3.19 -0.91
N ARG A 58 -17.33 -3.79 -0.55
CA ARG A 58 -17.41 -4.94 0.35
C ARG A 58 -16.86 -6.20 -0.33
N ALA A 59 -17.29 -6.48 -1.55
CA ALA A 59 -16.79 -7.61 -2.35
C ALA A 59 -15.26 -7.54 -2.55
N LYS A 60 -14.74 -6.38 -2.98
CA LYS A 60 -13.27 -6.18 -3.16
C LYS A 60 -12.48 -6.30 -1.85
N ARG A 61 -13.06 -5.99 -0.69
CA ARG A 61 -12.43 -6.21 0.63
C ARG A 61 -12.47 -7.68 1.06
N ALA A 62 -13.53 -8.42 0.73
CA ALA A 62 -13.62 -9.85 1.03
C ALA A 62 -12.53 -10.64 0.29
N ALA A 63 -12.41 -10.46 -1.03
CA ALA A 63 -11.36 -11.09 -1.84
C ALA A 63 -9.94 -10.78 -1.31
N LYS A 64 -9.65 -9.52 -0.93
CA LYS A 64 -8.34 -9.15 -0.37
C LYS A 64 -8.03 -9.78 1.00
N ARG A 65 -9.06 -10.10 1.80
CA ARG A 65 -8.90 -10.83 3.07
C ARG A 65 -8.64 -12.32 2.86
N ALA A 66 -9.23 -12.91 1.82
CA ALA A 66 -8.99 -14.31 1.46
C ALA A 66 -7.56 -14.54 0.95
N VAL A 67 -7.02 -13.60 0.16
CA VAL A 67 -5.67 -13.72 -0.44
C VAL A 67 -4.55 -13.29 0.50
N ASN A 68 -4.76 -12.30 1.39
CA ASN A 68 -3.70 -11.78 2.26
C ASN A 68 -4.08 -11.91 3.75
N PRO A 69 -3.41 -12.78 4.53
CA PRO A 69 -3.77 -13.06 5.93
C PRO A 69 -3.54 -11.85 6.87
N LEU A 70 -2.70 -10.89 6.48
CA LEU A 70 -2.41 -9.67 7.24
C LEU A 70 -3.38 -8.52 6.90
N TYR A 71 -4.23 -8.67 5.87
CA TYR A 71 -5.08 -7.58 5.41
C TYR A 71 -6.29 -7.32 6.32
N GLY A 72 -6.29 -6.16 6.98
CA GLY A 72 -7.41 -5.71 7.83
C GLY A 72 -7.44 -6.31 9.23
N LYS A 73 -6.37 -6.96 9.68
CA LYS A 73 -6.16 -7.33 11.10
C LYS A 73 -5.99 -6.06 11.95
N LYS A 74 -6.36 -6.14 13.25
CA LYS A 74 -6.14 -5.05 14.22
C LYS A 74 -4.62 -4.81 14.38
N GLY A 75 -4.20 -3.60 14.76
CA GLY A 75 -2.78 -3.24 14.98
C GLY A 75 -1.97 -2.91 13.72
N MET A 76 -2.25 -3.52 12.57
CA MET A 76 -1.44 -3.40 11.34
C MET A 76 -1.18 -1.97 10.83
N GLY A 77 -2.01 -0.99 11.22
CA GLY A 77 -1.81 0.43 10.87
C GLY A 77 -0.61 1.07 11.57
N LEU A 78 -0.29 0.64 12.79
CA LEU A 78 0.88 1.14 13.55
C LEU A 78 2.18 0.54 12.99
N LEU A 79 2.16 -0.76 12.67
CA LEU A 79 3.30 -1.46 12.08
C LEU A 79 3.68 -0.92 10.69
N LYS A 80 2.68 -0.45 9.91
CA LYS A 80 2.92 0.06 8.56
C LYS A 80 3.22 1.56 8.49
N ASP A 81 2.42 2.40 9.16
CA ASP A 81 2.48 3.86 9.05
C ASP A 81 2.15 4.53 10.41
N PRO A 82 3.07 4.53 11.41
CA PRO A 82 2.76 4.96 12.79
C PRO A 82 2.26 6.41 12.86
N SER A 83 2.92 7.33 12.16
CA SER A 83 2.52 8.76 12.10
C SER A 83 1.13 8.97 11.51
N ARG A 84 0.69 8.09 10.59
CA ARG A 84 -0.65 8.13 10.00
C ARG A 84 -1.69 7.53 10.94
N ALA A 85 -1.35 6.45 11.65
CA ALA A 85 -2.22 5.84 12.65
C ALA A 85 -2.54 6.83 13.79
N ILE A 86 -1.53 7.56 14.29
CA ILE A 86 -1.70 8.59 15.34
C ILE A 86 -2.60 9.73 14.83
N LYS A 87 -2.30 10.32 13.66
CA LYS A 87 -3.13 11.39 13.07
C LYS A 87 -4.59 10.95 12.87
N ASN A 88 -4.82 9.73 12.39
CA ASN A 88 -6.18 9.18 12.22
C ASN A 88 -6.89 8.94 13.56
N ALA A 89 -6.16 8.56 14.62
CA ALA A 89 -6.73 8.36 15.96
C ALA A 89 -7.18 9.70 16.58
N ILE A 90 -6.38 10.77 16.43
CA ILE A 90 -6.76 12.12 16.85
C ILE A 90 -7.99 12.59 16.05
N TYR A 91 -7.92 12.55 14.71
CA TYR A 91 -9.03 12.94 13.83
C TYR A 91 -10.34 12.21 14.16
N ARG A 92 -10.29 10.92 14.53
CA ARG A 92 -11.49 10.16 14.91
C ARG A 92 -12.11 10.60 16.24
N ARG A 93 -11.32 11.11 17.19
CA ARG A 93 -11.80 11.66 18.47
C ARG A 93 -12.34 13.08 18.33
N THR A 94 -11.75 13.88 17.44
CA THR A 94 -12.04 15.32 17.30
C THR A 94 -13.05 15.67 16.20
N THR A 95 -13.62 14.67 15.52
CA THR A 95 -14.66 14.86 14.51
C THR A 95 -15.83 13.90 14.69
N PHE A 96 -17.04 14.40 14.46
CA PHE A 96 -18.29 13.64 14.47
C PHE A 96 -18.84 13.54 13.04
N GLY A 97 -19.58 12.47 12.74
CA GLY A 97 -20.28 12.29 11.48
C GLY A 97 -21.80 12.41 11.63
N TRP A 98 -22.50 12.62 10.53
CA TRP A 98 -23.97 12.65 10.48
C TRP A 98 -24.62 11.44 11.19
N ARG A 99 -24.05 10.24 11.08
CA ARG A 99 -24.55 9.02 11.74
C ARG A 99 -24.39 9.01 13.26
N ASP A 100 -23.48 9.82 13.79
CA ASP A 100 -23.23 9.91 15.23
C ASP A 100 -24.28 10.82 15.90
N LEU A 101 -25.12 11.53 15.13
CA LEU A 101 -26.21 12.39 15.61
C LEU A 101 -27.58 11.69 15.74
N PHE A 102 -27.76 10.52 15.11
CA PHE A 102 -29.00 9.74 15.12
C PHE A 102 -28.80 8.43 15.88
N LYS A 103 -28.18 8.53 17.06
CA LYS A 103 -27.91 7.42 17.97
C LYS A 103 -28.67 7.63 19.27
#